data_AF-A0A2G9NKF8-F1
#
_entry.id   AF-A0A2G9NKF8-F1
#
_cell.length_a   1.000
_cell.length_b   1.000
_cell.length_c   1.000
_cell.angle_alpha   90.00
_cell.angle_beta   90.00
_cell.angle_gamma   90.00
#
_symmetry.space_group_name_H-M   'P 1'
#
loop_
_entity.id
_entity.type
_entity.pdbx_description
1 polymer ?
#
loop_
_entity_poly.entity_id
_entity_poly.type
_entity_poly.pdbx_seq_one_letter_code
_entity_poly.pdbx_strand_id
1 'polypeptide(L)'
;MPKRIKKLKSSIDSYKLEIEKHFQKLEKDIEEKNEILAGYHVKEIDKSLINALQNKIRLIGDNPTDKILVENYKKRLEEFKEKLGIE
;
A
#
# COMPACT_ATOMS: atom_id res chain seq x y z
N MET A 1 16.80 -1.44 21.49
CA MET A 1 16.08 -0.46 20.62
C MET A 1 15.15 0.39 21.48
N PRO A 2 15.07 1.71 21.28
CA PRO A 2 14.13 2.56 22.00
C PRO A 2 12.68 2.13 21.69
N LYS A 3 11.80 2.13 22.71
CA LYS A 3 10.39 1.67 22.62
C LYS A 3 9.63 2.27 21.42
N ARG A 4 9.94 3.52 21.06
CA ARG A 4 9.37 4.24 19.90
C ARG A 4 9.70 3.59 18.55
N ILE A 5 10.95 3.21 18.32
CA ILE A 5 11.37 2.57 17.06
C ILE A 5 10.72 1.19 16.92
N LYS A 6 10.63 0.42 18.02
CA LYS A 6 9.93 -0.88 18.00
C LYS A 6 8.46 -0.72 17.61
N LYS A 7 7.76 0.28 18.17
CA LYS A 7 6.36 0.58 17.83
C LYS A 7 6.20 0.99 16.37
N LEU A 8 7.11 1.83 15.86
CA LEU A 8 7.08 2.24 14.45
C LEU A 8 7.31 1.05 13.51
N LYS A 9 8.24 0.14 13.82
CA LYS A 9 8.46 -1.09 13.03
C LYS A 9 7.21 -1.97 12.98
N SER A 10 6.56 -2.20 14.13
CA SER A 10 5.30 -2.95 14.16
C SER A 10 4.19 -2.28 13.36
N SER A 11 4.08 -0.94 13.43
CA SER A 11 3.13 -0.22 12.58
C SER A 11 3.44 -0.40 11.11
N ILE A 12 4.71 -0.23 10.67
CA ILE A 12 5.13 -0.43 9.28
C ILE A 12 4.71 -1.82 8.78
N ASP A 13 4.94 -2.85 9.59
CA ASP A 13 4.56 -4.22 9.26
C ASP A 13 3.04 -4.37 9.09
N SER A 14 2.25 -3.75 9.98
CA SER A 14 0.79 -3.70 9.84
C SER A 14 0.36 -3.00 8.54
N TYR A 15 0.97 -1.87 8.18
CA TYR A 15 0.65 -1.20 6.91
C TYR A 15 0.98 -2.06 5.70
N LYS A 16 2.11 -2.76 5.69
CA LYS A 16 2.46 -3.69 4.60
C LYS A 16 1.40 -4.78 4.45
N LEU A 17 0.98 -5.37 5.57
CA LEU A 17 -0.06 -6.39 5.58
C LEU A 17 -1.41 -5.86 5.09
N GLU A 18 -1.80 -4.66 5.53
CA GLU A 18 -3.05 -4.02 5.10
C GLU A 18 -3.04 -3.69 3.61
N ILE A 19 -1.93 -3.17 3.07
CA ILE A 19 -1.75 -2.92 1.63
C ILE A 19 -1.94 -4.21 0.83
N GLU A 20 -1.28 -5.30 1.25
CA GLU A 20 -1.40 -6.59 0.57
C GLU A 20 -2.83 -7.14 0.61
N LYS A 21 -3.54 -6.99 1.73
CA LYS A 21 -4.96 -7.36 1.83
C LYS A 21 -5.83 -6.55 0.88
N HIS A 22 -5.56 -5.25 0.76
CA HIS A 22 -6.29 -4.39 -0.18
C HIS A 22 -5.99 -4.77 -1.63
N PHE A 23 -4.75 -5.13 -1.97
CA PHE A 23 -4.43 -5.64 -3.31
C PHE A 23 -5.15 -6.96 -3.62
N GLN A 24 -5.20 -7.90 -2.68
CA GLN A 24 -5.93 -9.16 -2.86
C GLN A 24 -7.43 -8.91 -3.09
N LYS A 25 -8.03 -8.00 -2.32
CA LYS A 25 -9.44 -7.64 -2.51
C LYS A 25 -9.66 -6.94 -3.84
N LEU A 26 -8.78 -6.01 -4.20
CA LEU A 26 -8.81 -5.31 -5.48
C LEU A 26 -8.78 -6.27 -6.66
N GLU A 27 -7.88 -7.26 -6.63
CA GLU A 27 -7.79 -8.30 -7.66
C GLU A 27 -9.08 -9.10 -7.77
N LYS A 28 -9.65 -9.51 -6.63
CA LYS A 28 -10.93 -10.21 -6.57
C LYS A 28 -12.09 -9.37 -7.12
N ASP A 29 -12.17 -8.09 -6.73
CA ASP A 29 -13.22 -7.18 -7.18
C ASP A 29 -13.11 -6.91 -8.68
N ILE A 30 -11.89 -6.88 -9.24
CA ILE A 30 -11.66 -6.77 -10.69
C ILE A 30 -12.14 -8.04 -11.40
N GLU A 31 -11.82 -9.23 -10.88
CA GLU A 31 -12.33 -10.50 -11.43
C GLU A 31 -13.86 -10.59 -11.38
N GLU A 32 -14.47 -10.12 -10.28
CA GLU A 32 -15.93 -10.06 -10.10
C GLU A 32 -16.58 -8.89 -10.87
N LYS A 33 -15.81 -8.09 -11.62
CA LYS A 33 -16.26 -6.89 -12.35
C LYS A 33 -16.95 -5.85 -11.47
N ASN A 34 -16.56 -5.77 -10.20
CA ASN A 34 -17.06 -4.81 -9.24
C ASN A 34 -16.19 -3.54 -9.23
N GLU A 35 -16.34 -2.72 -10.26
CA GLU A 35 -15.54 -1.51 -10.50
C GLU A 35 -15.65 -0.50 -9.34
N ILE A 36 -16.78 -0.46 -8.64
CA ILE A 36 -17.01 0.46 -7.51
C ILE A 36 -16.11 0.07 -6.33
N LEU A 37 -16.12 -1.20 -5.93
CA LEU A 37 -15.28 -1.68 -4.83
C LEU A 37 -13.80 -1.67 -5.21
N ALA A 38 -13.47 -2.03 -6.45
CA ALA A 38 -12.13 -1.94 -6.99
C ALA A 38 -11.60 -0.49 -6.90
N GLY A 39 -12.40 0.49 -7.36
CA GLY A 39 -12.05 1.92 -7.25
C GLY A 39 -11.89 2.40 -5.81
N TYR A 40 -12.69 1.87 -4.86
CA TYR A 40 -12.51 2.14 -3.43
C TYR A 40 -11.16 1.64 -2.91
N HIS A 41 -10.79 0.40 -3.25
CA HIS A 41 -9.52 -0.18 -2.83
C HIS A 41 -8.31 0.53 -3.45
N VAL A 42 -8.40 0.93 -4.71
CA VAL A 42 -7.36 1.78 -5.34
C VAL A 42 -7.14 3.06 -4.54
N LYS A 43 -8.21 3.78 -4.19
CA LYS A 43 -8.12 5.04 -3.43
C LYS A 43 -7.53 4.84 -2.04
N GLU A 44 -7.91 3.78 -1.35
CA GLU A 44 -7.39 3.45 -0.02
C GLU A 44 -5.89 3.13 -0.05
N ILE A 45 -5.44 2.35 -1.04
CA ILE A 45 -4.02 2.04 -1.21
C ILE A 45 -3.23 3.32 -1.56
N ASP A 46 -3.71 4.12 -2.51
CA ASP A 46 -3.04 5.33 -3.02
C ASP A 46 -2.87 6.41 -1.95
N LYS A 47 -3.98 6.89 -1.39
CA LYS A 47 -3.99 8.08 -0.52
C LYS A 47 -3.57 7.76 0.89
N SER A 48 -4.08 6.66 1.45
CA SER A 48 -4.02 6.42 2.89
C SER A 48 -2.84 5.54 3.25
N LEU A 49 -2.68 4.39 2.58
CA LEU A 49 -1.76 3.35 3.05
C LEU A 49 -0.33 3.55 2.58
N ILE A 50 -0.09 3.79 1.28
CA ILE A 50 1.28 3.96 0.74
C ILE A 50 1.95 5.21 1.34
N ASN A 51 1.23 6.34 1.40
CA ASN A 51 1.76 7.58 1.99
C ASN A 51 2.05 7.42 3.49
N ALA A 52 1.16 6.78 4.25
CA ALA A 52 1.38 6.54 5.68
C ALA A 52 2.58 5.61 5.91
N LEU A 53 2.72 4.55 5.10
CA LEU A 53 3.86 3.65 5.12
C LEU A 53 5.17 4.41 4.84
N GLN A 54 5.20 5.21 3.77
CA GLN A 54 6.38 6.00 3.38
C GLN A 54 6.81 6.98 4.48
N ASN A 55 5.85 7.71 5.08
CA ASN A 55 6.15 8.61 6.20
C ASN A 55 6.73 7.87 7.41
N LYS A 56 6.21 6.68 7.75
CA LYS A 56 6.71 5.89 8.88
C LYS A 56 8.11 5.33 8.61
N ILE A 57 8.39 4.88 7.39
CA ILE A 57 9.74 4.45 6.98
C ILE A 57 10.74 5.59 7.16
N ARG A 58 10.40 6.79 6.66
CA ARG A 58 11.25 7.99 6.83
C ARG A 58 11.57 8.30 8.29
N LEU A 59 10.64 8.06 9.21
CA LEU A 59 10.85 8.28 10.66
C LEU A 59 11.78 7.27 11.33
N ILE A 60 11.92 6.05 10.78
CA ILE A 60 12.83 5.03 11.34
C ILE A 60 14.24 5.14 10.76
N GLY A 61 14.35 5.70 9.55
CA GLY A 61 15.57 5.73 8.77
C GLY A 61 15.31 5.13 7.40
N ASP A 62 15.79 5.84 6.39
CA ASP A 62 15.48 5.58 5.00
C ASP A 62 16.24 4.34 4.49
N ASN A 63 15.63 3.17 4.66
CA ASN A 63 16.21 1.88 4.29
C ASN A 63 15.94 1.58 2.80
N PRO A 64 16.95 1.29 1.97
CA PRO A 64 16.77 1.01 0.55
C PRO A 64 15.76 -0.10 0.27
N THR A 65 15.69 -1.15 1.11
CA THR A 65 14.71 -2.24 0.94
C THR A 65 13.27 -1.74 1.07
N ASP A 66 13.00 -0.87 2.04
CA ASP A 66 11.66 -0.34 2.29
C ASP A 66 11.25 0.67 1.21
N LYS A 67 12.21 1.42 0.63
CA LYS A 67 11.99 2.26 -0.55
C LYS A 67 11.57 1.45 -1.77
N ILE A 68 12.32 0.40 -2.10
CA ILE A 68 12.02 -0.48 -3.22
C ILE A 68 10.63 -1.11 -3.05
N LEU A 69 10.27 -1.51 -1.83
CA LEU A 69 8.95 -2.06 -1.55
C LEU A 69 7.83 -1.03 -1.84
N VAL A 70 7.99 0.21 -1.38
CA VAL A 70 7.02 1.29 -1.64
C VAL A 70 6.90 1.58 -3.13
N GLU A 71 8.01 1.58 -3.87
CA GLU A 71 7.97 1.73 -5.34
C GLU A 71 7.25 0.57 -6.02
N ASN A 72 7.47 -0.67 -5.59
CA ASN A 72 6.77 -1.84 -6.12
C ASN A 72 5.26 -1.74 -5.87
N TYR A 73 4.83 -1.29 -4.68
CA TYR A 73 3.40 -1.06 -4.42
C TYR A 73 2.81 0.02 -5.30
N LYS A 74 3.54 1.11 -5.56
CA LYS A 74 3.08 2.16 -6.48
C LYS A 74 2.92 1.64 -7.90
N LYS A 75 3.91 0.90 -8.41
CA LYS A 75 3.83 0.28 -9.75
C LYS A 75 2.66 -0.69 -9.86
N ARG A 76 2.52 -1.60 -8.89
CA ARG A 76 1.41 -2.57 -8.87
C ARG A 76 0.04 -1.87 -8.86
N LEU A 77 -0.08 -0.78 -8.12
CA LEU A 77 -1.29 0.02 -8.07
C LEU A 77 -1.59 0.71 -9.41
N GLU A 78 -0.56 1.23 -10.08
CA GLU A 78 -0.66 1.85 -11.41
C GLU A 78 -1.17 0.84 -12.44
N GLU A 79 -0.65 -0.39 -12.44
CA GLU A 79 -1.13 -1.47 -13.31
C GLU A 79 -2.63 -1.78 -13.08
N PHE A 80 -3.10 -1.72 -11.83
CA PHE A 80 -4.52 -1.91 -11.52
C PHE A 80 -5.38 -0.71 -11.94
N LYS A 81 -4.87 0.52 -11.80
CA LYS A 81 -5.53 1.73 -12.28
C LYS A 81 -5.72 1.70 -13.79
N GLU A 82 -4.69 1.31 -14.54
CA GLU A 82 -4.77 1.13 -15.99
C GLU A 82 -5.81 0.07 -16.38
N LYS A 83 -5.83 -1.08 -15.70
CA LYS A 83 -6.85 -2.13 -15.92
C LYS A 83 -8.28 -1.65 -15.68
N LEU A 84 -8.46 -0.72 -14.74
CA LEU A 84 -9.77 -0.15 -14.39
C LEU A 84 -10.11 1.12 -15.20
N GLY A 85 -9.20 1.62 -16.03
CA GLY A 85 -9.38 2.88 -16.76
C GLY A 85 -9.49 4.10 -15.84
N ILE A 86 -8.86 4.07 -14.67
CA ILE A 86 -8.87 5.16 -13.68
C ILE A 86 -7.55 5.94 -13.81
N GLU A 87 -7.57 7.03 -14.58
CA GLU A 87 -6.46 8.01 -14.67
C GLU A 87 -6.42 8.97 -13.46
#